data_AF-A0A1X7VHE0-F1
#
_entry.id   AF-A0A1X7VHE0-F1
#
_cell.length_a   1.000
_cell.length_b   1.000
_cell.length_c   1.000
_cell.angle_alpha   90.00
_cell.angle_beta   90.00
_cell.angle_gamma   90.00
#
_symmetry.space_group_name_H-M   'P 1'
#
loop_
_entity.id
_entity.type
_entity.pdbx_description
1 polymer ?
#
loop_
_entity_poly.entity_id
_entity_poly.type
_entity_poly.pdbx_seq_one_letter_code
_entity_poly.pdbx_strand_id
1 'polypeptide(L)'
;MIGCLSKFELCNKMVKIALQFKACLEGITKLEATGEDFRWYLKIKCNSCGTDNDNWIYITLLSGFTAIGIDSGTPFTDIDLNSKEWTEYDEKEGAPVSIFEVEHQFKKL
;
A
#
# COMPACT_ATOMS: atom_id res chain seq x y z
N MET A 1 35.80 29.29 29.80
CA MET A 1 34.71 30.08 29.17
C MET A 1 35.15 30.39 27.75
N ILE A 2 34.51 30.03 26.64
CA ILE A 2 33.23 29.41 26.28
C ILE A 2 33.58 28.71 24.94
N GLY A 3 33.53 27.39 24.83
CA GLY A 3 32.31 26.71 24.36
C GLY A 3 32.03 27.00 22.88
N CYS A 4 32.81 26.43 21.96
CA CYS A 4 32.45 26.39 20.53
C CYS A 4 31.27 25.42 20.40
N LEU A 5 30.06 25.97 20.50
CA LEU A 5 28.81 25.25 20.36
C LEU A 5 28.78 24.56 18.99
N SER A 6 28.75 23.24 19.06
CA SER A 6 28.28 22.30 18.07
C SER A 6 27.18 22.88 17.19
N LYS A 7 27.54 23.31 15.98
CA LYS A 7 26.56 23.41 14.89
C LYS A 7 26.32 22.00 14.34
N PHE A 8 25.66 21.17 15.14
CA PHE A 8 25.10 19.90 14.70
C PHE A 8 23.71 20.17 14.11
N GLU A 9 23.66 21.02 13.09
CA GLU A 9 22.50 21.19 12.22
C GLU A 9 22.76 20.38 10.95
N LEU A 10 22.87 19.06 11.07
CA LEU A 10 22.45 18.21 9.97
C LEU A 10 20.94 18.06 10.10
N CYS A 11 20.24 19.01 9.49
CA CYS A 11 18.86 18.87 9.07
C CYS A 11 18.77 17.56 8.28
N ASN A 12 18.43 16.46 8.96
CA ASN A 12 18.02 15.23 8.30
C ASN A 12 16.73 15.57 7.58
N LYS A 13 16.86 15.98 6.32
CA LYS A 13 15.76 16.18 5.39
C LYS A 13 15.02 14.84 5.32
N MET A 14 13.89 14.74 6.02
CA MET A 14 13.09 13.51 6.08
C MET A 14 12.81 13.05 4.65
N VAL A 15 13.25 11.83 4.35
CA VAL A 15 13.01 11.21 3.06
C VAL A 15 11.62 10.62 3.08
N LYS A 16 10.76 11.08 2.18
CA LYS A 16 9.46 10.44 1.92
C LYS A 16 9.67 9.33 0.90
N ILE A 17 9.07 8.17 1.15
CA ILE A 17 9.07 7.04 0.21
C ILE A 17 7.61 6.75 -0.12
N ALA A 18 7.27 6.80 -1.41
CA ALA A 18 5.99 6.36 -1.94
C ALA A 18 6.01 4.87 -2.20
N LEU A 19 4.97 4.18 -1.71
CA LEU A 19 4.61 2.85 -2.16
C LEU A 19 3.60 3.00 -3.30
N GLN A 20 3.96 2.51 -4.49
CA GLN A 20 3.14 2.59 -5.69
C GLN A 20 2.68 1.19 -6.08
N PHE A 21 1.40 1.04 -6.41
CA PHE A 21 0.82 -0.18 -6.95
C PHE A 21 0.48 -0.02 -8.42
N LYS A 22 0.54 -1.14 -9.14
CA LYS A 22 0.03 -1.29 -10.49
C LYS A 22 -0.73 -2.61 -10.53
N ALA A 23 -1.89 -2.61 -11.15
CA ALA A 23 -2.72 -3.79 -11.33
C ALA A 23 -3.54 -3.63 -12.61
N CYS A 24 -3.98 -4.75 -13.16
CA CYS A 24 -4.99 -4.81 -14.21
C CYS A 24 -6.37 -4.93 -13.56
N LEU A 25 -7.34 -4.14 -14.02
CA LEU A 25 -8.69 -4.08 -13.47
C LEU A 25 -9.69 -4.43 -14.57
N GLU A 26 -10.57 -5.39 -14.33
CA GLU A 26 -11.68 -5.73 -15.23
C GLU A 26 -13.01 -5.58 -14.50
N GLY A 27 -13.94 -4.84 -15.11
CA GLY A 27 -15.29 -4.64 -14.58
C GLY A 27 -15.38 -3.75 -13.32
N ILE A 28 -14.26 -3.26 -12.80
CA ILE A 28 -14.22 -2.39 -11.61
C ILE A 28 -13.39 -1.10 -11.81
N THR A 29 -13.69 -0.12 -10.99
CA THR A 29 -13.01 1.18 -10.91
C THR A 29 -12.90 1.65 -9.46
N LYS A 30 -12.24 2.79 -9.24
CA LYS A 30 -12.06 3.42 -7.93
C LYS A 30 -11.51 2.44 -6.87
N LEU A 31 -10.48 1.69 -7.24
CA LEU A 31 -9.76 0.85 -6.29
C LEU A 31 -9.06 1.75 -5.26
N GLU A 32 -9.53 1.73 -4.03
CA GLU A 32 -9.04 2.57 -2.95
C GLU A 32 -8.79 1.75 -1.68
N ALA A 33 -7.88 2.24 -0.85
CA ALA A 33 -7.61 1.67 0.46
C ALA A 33 -8.51 2.38 1.49
N THR A 34 -9.53 1.70 2.03
CA THR A 34 -10.43 2.22 3.10
C THR A 34 -10.63 1.25 4.28
N GLY A 35 -10.85 1.75 5.51
CA GLY A 35 -11.23 0.94 6.70
C GLY A 35 -10.22 0.97 7.85
N GLU A 36 -10.46 0.31 8.99
CA GLU A 36 -9.66 0.47 10.21
C GLU A 36 -8.63 -0.65 10.53
N ASP A 37 -8.63 -1.81 9.85
CA ASP A 37 -8.00 -3.03 10.42
C ASP A 37 -6.89 -3.74 9.60
N PHE A 38 -6.39 -3.15 8.51
CA PHE A 38 -5.41 -3.82 7.65
C PHE A 38 -3.95 -3.60 8.03
N ARG A 39 -3.12 -4.58 7.67
CA ARG A 39 -1.71 -4.68 8.07
C ARG A 39 -0.82 -4.64 6.84
N TRP A 40 -0.04 -3.57 6.70
CA TRP A 40 1.01 -3.48 5.68
C TRP A 40 2.22 -4.30 6.11
N TYR A 41 2.41 -5.47 5.51
CA TYR A 41 3.61 -6.28 5.75
C TYR A 41 4.78 -5.73 4.93
N LEU A 42 5.78 -5.19 5.61
CA LEU A 42 6.96 -4.58 5.02
C LEU A 42 8.25 -5.19 5.59
N LYS A 43 9.23 -5.38 4.72
CA LYS A 43 10.62 -5.61 5.14
C LYS A 43 11.35 -4.28 5.18
N ILE A 44 11.86 -3.91 6.35
CA ILE A 44 12.51 -2.61 6.58
C ILE A 44 14.00 -2.83 6.77
N LYS A 45 14.81 -2.04 6.04
CA LYS A 45 16.25 -1.99 6.20
C LYS A 45 16.65 -0.69 6.89
N CYS A 46 17.39 -0.77 7.98
CA CYS A 46 17.93 0.42 8.64
C CYS A 46 19.13 0.97 7.86
N ASN A 47 19.03 2.21 7.39
CA ASN A 47 20.10 2.86 6.61
C ASN A 47 21.32 3.27 7.45
N SER A 48 21.20 3.30 8.78
CA SER A 48 22.29 3.75 9.67
C SER A 48 23.15 2.61 10.20
N CYS A 49 22.58 1.44 10.52
CA CYS A 49 23.32 0.30 11.06
C CYS A 49 23.51 -0.84 10.05
N GLY A 50 22.85 -0.78 8.88
CA GLY A 50 22.98 -1.77 7.81
C GLY A 50 22.39 -3.14 8.13
N THR A 51 21.87 -3.35 9.33
CA THR A 51 21.24 -4.61 9.75
C THR A 51 19.89 -4.76 9.06
N ASP A 52 19.76 -5.84 8.29
CA ASP A 52 18.49 -6.29 7.75
C ASP A 52 17.69 -6.97 8.88
N ASN A 53 16.41 -6.63 9.02
CA ASN A 53 15.51 -7.43 9.85
C ASN A 53 14.83 -8.46 8.94
N ASP A 54 15.11 -9.73 9.18
CA ASP A 54 14.54 -10.83 8.37
C ASP A 54 13.06 -11.07 8.65
N ASN A 55 12.54 -10.52 9.75
CA ASN A 55 11.14 -10.67 10.13
C ASN A 55 10.26 -9.66 9.40
N TRP A 56 9.09 -10.13 8.96
CA TRP A 56 8.04 -9.25 8.46
C TRP A 56 7.55 -8.34 9.58
N ILE A 57 7.66 -7.03 9.37
CA ILE A 57 7.09 -6.02 10.26
C ILE A 57 5.75 -5.61 9.64
N TYR A 58 4.68 -5.58 10.44
CA TYR A 58 3.44 -4.98 10.00
C TYR A 58 3.37 -3.53 10.48
N ILE A 59 3.02 -2.62 9.57
CA ILE A 59 2.64 -1.26 9.92
C ILE A 59 1.13 -1.16 9.73
N THR A 60 0.43 -0.71 10.76
CA THR A 60 -1.02 -0.48 10.69
C THR A 60 -1.26 1.00 10.50
N LEU A 61 -1.59 1.37 9.28
CA LEU A 61 -2.41 2.54 8.98
C LEU A 61 -3.67 1.93 8.38
N LEU A 62 -4.73 1.88 9.19
CA LEU A 62 -6.15 1.70 8.85
C LEU A 62 -6.38 1.43 7.33
N SER A 63 -6.71 0.21 6.85
CA SER A 63 -7.50 -0.04 5.58
C SER A 63 -7.37 -1.38 4.80
N GLY A 64 -8.48 -2.07 4.47
CA GLY A 64 -8.56 -3.04 3.34
C GLY A 64 -8.86 -2.39 1.97
N PHE A 65 -8.76 -3.10 0.84
CA PHE A 65 -9.10 -2.51 -0.47
C PHE A 65 -10.62 -2.53 -0.74
N THR A 66 -11.11 -1.51 -1.42
CA THR A 66 -12.49 -1.41 -1.91
C THR A 66 -12.49 -0.97 -3.37
N ALA A 67 -13.50 -1.38 -4.12
CA ALA A 67 -13.69 -0.99 -5.52
C ALA A 67 -15.17 -0.88 -5.85
N ILE A 68 -15.48 -0.33 -7.02
CA ILE A 68 -16.85 -0.14 -7.50
C ILE A 68 -16.99 -0.73 -8.89
N GLY A 69 -18.04 -1.52 -9.14
CA GLY A 69 -18.40 -2.00 -10.46
C GLY A 69 -18.64 -0.84 -11.44
N ILE A 70 -18.06 -0.93 -12.64
CA ILE A 70 -18.05 0.20 -13.59
C ILE A 70 -19.47 0.62 -13.99
N ASP A 71 -20.29 -0.35 -14.38
CA ASP A 71 -21.62 -0.12 -14.94
C ASP A 71 -22.73 -0.25 -13.88
N SER A 72 -22.57 -1.19 -12.94
CA SER A 72 -23.55 -1.49 -11.89
C SER A 72 -23.53 -0.53 -10.70
N GLY A 73 -22.40 0.13 -10.47
CA GLY A 73 -22.11 0.83 -9.22
C GLY A 73 -22.07 -0.07 -7.99
N THR A 74 -21.94 -1.39 -8.15
CA THR A 74 -21.88 -2.35 -7.04
C THR A 74 -20.62 -2.10 -6.21
N PRO A 75 -20.73 -1.84 -4.89
CA PRO A 75 -19.56 -1.69 -4.04
C PRO A 75 -18.99 -3.06 -3.69
N PHE A 76 -17.69 -3.22 -3.94
CA PHE A 76 -16.90 -4.38 -3.52
C PHE A 76 -16.05 -3.98 -2.32
N THR A 77 -16.27 -4.62 -1.17
CA THR A 77 -15.54 -4.38 0.07
C THR A 77 -14.65 -5.56 0.42
N ASP A 78 -13.68 -5.33 1.32
CA ASP A 78 -12.81 -6.39 1.85
C ASP A 78 -12.00 -7.14 0.78
N ILE A 79 -11.60 -6.42 -0.27
CA ILE A 79 -10.77 -6.95 -1.34
C ILE A 79 -9.39 -7.30 -0.77
N ASP A 80 -9.05 -8.58 -0.80
CA ASP A 80 -7.72 -9.08 -0.43
C ASP A 80 -6.82 -9.24 -1.66
N LEU A 81 -5.70 -8.51 -1.68
CA LEU A 81 -4.69 -8.57 -2.74
C LEU A 81 -3.41 -9.30 -2.30
N ASN A 82 -3.43 -10.02 -1.18
CA ASN A 82 -2.28 -10.81 -0.71
C ASN A 82 -1.84 -11.89 -1.73
N SER A 83 -2.79 -12.50 -2.43
CA SER A 83 -2.58 -13.45 -3.52
C SER A 83 -2.14 -12.81 -4.84
N LYS A 84 -2.12 -11.47 -4.92
CA LYS A 84 -1.93 -10.67 -6.16
C LYS A 84 -3.03 -10.80 -7.21
N GLU A 85 -4.08 -11.52 -6.88
CA GLU A 85 -5.25 -11.72 -7.73
C GLU A 85 -6.49 -11.80 -6.85
N TRP A 86 -7.58 -11.23 -7.36
CA TRP A 86 -8.90 -11.24 -6.74
C TRP A 86 -9.95 -11.28 -7.84
N THR A 87 -11.01 -12.05 -7.64
CA THR A 87 -12.12 -12.15 -8.59
C THR A 87 -13.41 -12.34 -7.82
N GLU A 88 -14.44 -11.60 -8.19
CA GLU A 88 -15.79 -11.73 -7.68
C GLU A 88 -16.79 -11.64 -8.84
N TYR A 89 -18.07 -11.90 -8.59
CA TYR A 89 -19.10 -11.86 -9.61
C TYR A 89 -20.05 -10.69 -9.36
N ASP A 90 -20.22 -9.81 -10.34
CA ASP A 90 -21.21 -8.74 -10.28
C ASP A 90 -22.57 -9.29 -10.74
N GLU A 91 -23.45 -9.58 -9.78
CA GLU A 91 -24.79 -10.11 -10.09
C GLU A 91 -25.63 -9.14 -10.92
N LYS A 92 -25.40 -7.82 -10.82
CA LYS A 92 -26.19 -6.83 -11.57
C LYS A 92 -25.80 -6.80 -13.04
N GLU A 93 -24.51 -6.95 -13.34
CA GLU A 93 -24.01 -7.01 -14.72
C GLU A 93 -24.06 -8.45 -15.29
N GLY A 94 -24.16 -9.46 -14.42
CA GLY A 94 -24.07 -10.85 -14.84
C GLY A 94 -22.68 -11.19 -15.42
N ALA A 95 -21.63 -10.59 -14.86
CA ALA A 95 -20.25 -10.75 -15.34
C ALA A 95 -19.25 -10.79 -14.16
N PRO A 96 -18.12 -11.51 -14.30
CA PRO A 96 -17.06 -11.46 -13.31
C PRO A 96 -16.33 -10.12 -13.33
N VAL A 97 -15.88 -9.71 -12.15
CA VAL A 97 -14.98 -8.58 -11.93
C VAL A 97 -13.66 -9.09 -11.39
N SER A 98 -12.54 -8.50 -11.81
CA SER A 98 -11.23 -9.03 -11.45
C SER A 98 -10.17 -7.94 -11.22
N ILE A 99 -9.24 -8.25 -10.32
CA ILE A 99 -7.98 -7.53 -10.10
C ILE A 99 -6.87 -8.56 -10.25
N PHE A 100 -5.91 -8.31 -11.11
CA PHE A 100 -4.79 -9.24 -11.33
C PHE A 100 -3.52 -8.48 -11.69
N GLU A 101 -2.40 -9.23 -11.80
CA GLU A 101 -1.08 -8.68 -12.09
C GLU A 101 -0.69 -7.56 -11.11
N VAL A 102 -0.99 -7.75 -9.82
CA VAL A 102 -0.64 -6.76 -8.78
C VAL A 102 0.89 -6.70 -8.61
N GLU A 103 1.45 -5.57 -9.01
CA GLU A 103 2.85 -5.19 -8.88
C GLU A 103 2.98 -4.02 -7.88
N HIS A 104 4.10 -3.96 -7.16
CA HIS A 104 4.40 -2.82 -6.28
C HIS A 104 5.84 -2.35 -6.46
N GLN A 105 6.07 -1.07 -6.21
CA GLN A 105 7.40 -0.48 -6.18
C GLN A 105 7.50 0.62 -5.12
N PHE A 106 8.69 0.76 -4.53
CA PHE A 106 9.01 1.87 -3.65
C PHE A 106 9.77 2.94 -4.44
N LYS A 107 9.29 4.18 -4.39
CA LYS A 107 9.97 5.34 -4.97
C LYS A 107 10.25 6.38 -3.92
N LYS A 108 11.46 6.93 -3.93
CA LYS A 108 11.78 8.12 -3.14
C LYS A 108 11.03 9.33 -3.73
N LEU A 109 10.35 10.09 -2.87
CA LEU A 109 9.68 11.35 -3.21
C LEU A 109 10.58 12.57 -2.95
#